data_AF-A0A1W9L2Z9-F1
#
_entry.id   AF-A0A1W9L2Z9-F1
#
_cell.length_a   1.000
_cell.length_b   1.000
_cell.length_c   1.000
_cell.angle_alpha   90.00
_cell.angle_beta   90.00
_cell.angle_gamma   90.00
#
_symmetry.space_group_name_H-M   'P 1'
#
loop_
_entity.id
_entity.type
_entity.pdbx_description
1 polymer ?
#
loop_
_entity_poly.entity_id
_entity_poly.type
_entity_poly.pdbx_seq_one_letter_code
_entity_poly.pdbx_strand_id
1 'polypeptide(L)'
;MQGKWQSTEDKKSVIEIADHHYIDYYEGKLVNKVTFEILSACKVDNGKVQDRGEYLETADESCYHIDAVTSQELTLMYLPRGNLLVYKKLKD
;
A
#
# COMPACT_ATOMS: atom_id res chain seq x y z
N MET A 1 -8.86 5.64 -1.76
CA MET A 1 -8.02 4.60 -1.15
C MET A 1 -8.52 4.12 0.22
N GLN A 2 -9.22 4.92 1.02
CA GLN A 2 -9.73 4.49 2.34
C GLN A 2 -10.54 3.17 2.29
N GLY A 3 -10.45 2.34 3.33
CA GLY A 3 -11.18 1.08 3.50
C GLY A 3 -10.29 -0.16 3.60
N LYS A 4 -10.93 -1.34 3.65
CA LYS A 4 -10.26 -2.65 3.69
C LYS A 4 -10.08 -3.24 2.29
N TRP A 5 -8.91 -3.78 2.04
CA TRP A 5 -8.50 -4.33 0.75
C TRP A 5 -7.89 -5.71 0.96
N GLN A 6 -8.43 -6.72 0.28
CA GLN A 6 -7.93 -8.10 0.35
C GLN A 6 -7.02 -8.37 -0.84
N SER A 7 -5.85 -8.97 -0.60
CA SER A 7 -4.94 -9.36 -1.67
C SER A 7 -5.61 -10.35 -2.63
N THR A 8 -5.38 -10.19 -3.93
CA THR A 8 -5.88 -11.12 -4.94
C THR A 8 -5.07 -12.40 -5.02
N GLU A 9 -3.83 -12.39 -4.54
CA GLU A 9 -2.92 -13.53 -4.53
C GLU A 9 -2.98 -14.32 -3.22
N ASP A 10 -3.19 -13.63 -2.09
CA ASP A 10 -3.36 -14.25 -0.78
C ASP A 10 -4.60 -13.72 -0.04
N LYS A 11 -5.65 -14.54 0.01
CA LYS A 11 -6.91 -14.18 0.67
C LYS A 11 -6.76 -13.96 2.19
N LYS A 12 -5.69 -14.46 2.82
CA LYS A 12 -5.42 -14.26 4.25
C LYS A 12 -4.80 -12.90 4.54
N SER A 13 -4.21 -12.25 3.53
CA SER A 13 -3.65 -10.92 3.62
C SER A 13 -4.71 -9.87 3.31
N VAL A 14 -4.93 -8.97 4.28
CA VAL A 14 -5.83 -7.82 4.16
C VAL A 14 -5.08 -6.60 4.65
N ILE A 15 -5.17 -5.50 3.91
CA ILE A 15 -4.71 -4.20 4.36
C ILE A 15 -5.91 -3.30 4.64
N GLU A 16 -5.80 -2.42 5.62
CA GLU A 16 -6.76 -1.37 5.88
C GLU A 16 -6.05 -0.02 5.82
N ILE A 17 -6.63 0.86 5.02
CA ILE A 17 -6.19 2.25 4.93
C ILE A 17 -7.29 3.06 5.59
N ALA A 18 -7.00 3.55 6.79
CA ALA A 18 -7.93 4.28 7.63
C ALA A 18 -7.25 5.52 8.19
N ASP A 19 -7.79 6.69 7.87
CA ASP A 19 -7.19 7.99 8.15
C ASP A 19 -5.77 8.08 7.57
N HIS A 20 -4.77 8.17 8.45
CA HIS A 20 -3.33 8.20 8.15
C HIS A 20 -2.62 6.89 8.54
N HIS A 21 -3.37 5.79 8.71
CA HIS A 21 -2.80 4.50 9.08
C HIS A 21 -2.89 3.50 7.94
N TYR A 22 -1.78 2.78 7.75
CA TYR A 22 -1.68 1.58 6.95
C TYR A 22 -1.62 0.41 7.94
N ILE A 23 -2.61 -0.48 7.88
CA ILE A 23 -2.79 -1.56 8.85
C ILE A 23 -2.77 -2.88 8.10
N ASP A 24 -1.85 -3.76 8.46
CA ASP A 24 -1.78 -5.10 7.91
C ASP A 24 -2.50 -6.09 8.82
N TYR A 25 -3.30 -6.94 8.20
CA TYR A 25 -3.92 -8.10 8.81
C TYR A 25 -3.48 -9.37 8.09
N TYR A 26 -3.21 -10.41 8.86
CA TYR A 26 -2.98 -11.75 8.35
C TYR A 26 -3.83 -12.76 9.11
N GLU A 27 -4.61 -13.56 8.39
CA GLU A 27 -5.61 -14.47 8.99
C GLU A 27 -6.56 -13.76 9.96
N GLY A 28 -6.92 -12.49 9.65
CA GLY A 28 -7.79 -11.65 10.46
C GLY A 28 -7.15 -11.08 11.73
N LYS A 29 -5.88 -11.38 12.00
CA LYS A 29 -5.13 -10.82 13.12
C LYS A 29 -4.35 -9.59 12.65
N LEU A 30 -4.35 -8.53 13.45
CA LEU A 30 -3.49 -7.37 13.22
C LEU A 30 -2.03 -7.82 13.34
N VAL A 31 -1.24 -7.60 12.28
CA VAL A 31 0.19 -7.90 12.27
C VAL A 31 1.06 -6.65 12.25
N ASN A 32 0.57 -5.55 11.67
CA ASN A 32 1.27 -4.28 11.66
C ASN A 32 0.27 -3.12 11.66
N LYS A 33 0.69 -1.98 12.22
CA LYS A 33 -0.04 -0.71 12.12
C LYS A 33 0.99 0.41 12.14
N VAL A 34 1.09 1.13 11.04
CA VAL A 34 2.02 2.24 10.87
C VAL A 34 1.30 3.45 10.30
N THR A 35 1.82 4.63 10.55
CA THR A 35 1.36 5.82 9.85
C THR A 35 1.91 5.83 8.43
N PHE A 36 1.17 6.42 7.49
CA PHE A 36 1.65 6.63 6.13
C PHE A 36 1.43 8.07 5.69
N GLU A 37 2.20 8.50 4.69
CA GLU A 37 2.02 9.76 3.98
C GLU A 37 1.91 9.51 2.47
N ILE A 38 1.25 10.45 1.78
CA ILE A 38 1.20 10.46 0.31
C ILE A 38 2.20 11.49 -0.19
N LEU A 39 3.17 11.03 -0.97
CA LEU A 39 4.26 11.85 -1.48
C LEU A 39 4.24 11.88 -3.01
N SER A 40 4.80 12.94 -3.59
CA SER A 40 5.01 13.04 -5.05
C SER A 40 6.23 12.26 -5.53
N ALA A 41 7.06 11.79 -4.60
CA ALA A 41 8.21 10.94 -4.84
C ALA A 41 8.67 10.25 -3.55
N CYS A 42 9.32 9.09 -3.70
CA CYS A 42 10.01 8.40 -2.60
C CYS A 42 11.51 8.37 -2.78
N LYS A 43 12.23 8.33 -1.65
CA LYS A 43 13.68 8.11 -1.61
C LYS A 43 13.97 6.62 -1.57
N VAL A 44 13.79 5.92 -2.69
CA VAL A 44 14.23 4.53 -2.78
C VAL A 44 15.71 4.45 -3.13
N ASP A 45 16.37 3.45 -2.55
CA ASP A 45 17.81 3.19 -2.58
C ASP A 45 18.48 3.48 -3.94
N ASN A 46 19.62 4.19 -3.88
CA ASN A 46 20.40 4.82 -4.98
C ASN A 46 20.03 6.25 -5.43
N GLY A 47 19.24 7.00 -4.66
CA GLY A 47 19.10 8.46 -4.86
C GLY A 47 18.41 8.87 -6.17
N LYS A 48 17.78 7.91 -6.87
CA LYS A 48 16.94 8.17 -8.04
C LYS A 48 15.51 8.38 -7.57
N VAL A 49 15.16 9.65 -7.45
CA VAL A 49 13.76 10.09 -7.37
C VAL A 49 13.08 9.60 -8.66
N GLN A 50 12.12 8.68 -8.55
CA GLN A 50 11.21 8.47 -9.67
C GLN A 50 10.28 9.69 -9.70
N ASP A 51 10.68 10.67 -10.50
CA ASP A 51 9.89 11.88 -10.69
C ASP A 51 8.64 11.51 -11.49
N ARG A 52 7.48 11.74 -10.85
CA ARG A 52 6.09 11.72 -11.36
C ARG A 52 5.30 10.46 -10.99
N GLY A 53 4.70 10.48 -9.80
CA GLY A 53 3.69 9.53 -9.35
C GLY A 53 3.11 9.93 -7.98
N GLU A 54 2.04 9.28 -7.56
CA GLU A 54 1.60 9.31 -6.16
C GLU A 54 2.20 8.09 -5.45
N TYR A 55 2.82 8.32 -4.29
CA TYR A 55 3.50 7.29 -3.53
C TYR A 55 2.92 7.21 -2.13
N LEU A 56 2.77 5.98 -1.61
CA LEU A 56 2.48 5.72 -0.22
C LEU A 56 3.79 5.35 0.47
N GLU A 57 4.24 6.19 1.39
CA GLU A 57 5.40 5.92 2.25
C GLU A 57 4.91 5.66 3.67
N THR A 58 5.26 4.49 4.22
CA THR A 58 4.97 4.14 5.61
C THR A 58 6.12 4.56 6.52
N ALA A 59 5.82 4.79 7.80
CA ALA A 59 6.81 5.19 8.80
C ALA A 59 7.92 4.14 9.06
N ASP A 60 7.75 2.91 8.56
CA ASP A 60 8.79 1.87 8.56
C ASP A 60 9.67 1.89 7.29
N GLU A 61 9.64 3.01 6.56
CA GLU A 61 10.43 3.28 5.34
C GLU A 61 10.08 2.38 4.15
N SER A 62 8.92 1.70 4.19
CA SER A 62 8.38 1.02 3.01
C SER A 62 7.77 2.06 2.07
N CYS A 63 8.18 2.04 0.80
CA CYS A 63 7.56 2.88 -0.22
C CYS A 63 6.90 2.06 -1.33
N TYR A 64 5.68 2.48 -1.63
CA TYR A 64 4.82 1.92 -2.66
C TYR A 64 4.45 2.99 -3.67
N HIS A 65 4.67 2.74 -4.96
CA HIS A 65 4.04 3.56 -5.99
C HIS A 65 2.56 3.16 -6.12
N ILE A 66 1.67 4.15 -6.16
CA ILE A 66 0.23 3.94 -6.31
C ILE A 66 -0.07 3.83 -7.81
N ASP A 67 -0.18 2.61 -8.30
CA ASP A 67 -0.37 2.32 -9.73
C ASP A 67 -1.83 2.51 -10.17
N ALA A 68 -2.78 2.05 -9.34
CA ALA A 68 -4.21 2.24 -9.59
C ALA A 68 -5.01 2.31 -8.28
N VAL A 69 -6.01 3.21 -8.25
CA VAL A 69 -7.01 3.27 -7.17
C VAL A 69 -8.38 3.50 -7.80
N THR A 70 -9.26 2.52 -7.66
CA THR A 70 -10.67 2.61 -8.10
C THR A 70 -11.60 2.34 -6.91
N SER A 71 -12.91 2.29 -7.16
CA SER A 71 -13.88 1.89 -6.13
C SER A 71 -13.77 0.41 -5.73
N GLN A 72 -13.11 -0.43 -6.53
CA GLN A 72 -13.06 -1.89 -6.34
C GLN A 72 -11.65 -2.47 -6.29
N GLU A 73 -10.65 -1.75 -6.79
CA GLU A 73 -9.28 -2.21 -6.93
C GLU A 73 -8.28 -1.18 -6.39
N LEU A 74 -7.24 -1.68 -5.74
CA LEU A 74 -6.06 -0.94 -5.32
C LEU A 74 -4.83 -1.72 -5.79
N THR A 75 -3.96 -1.07 -6.55
CA THR A 75 -2.71 -1.65 -7.03
C THR A 75 -1.55 -0.81 -6.53
N LEU A 76 -0.65 -1.46 -5.81
CA LEU A 76 0.56 -0.85 -5.22
C LEU A 76 1.79 -1.55 -5.79
N MET A 77 2.81 -0.80 -6.21
CA MET A 77 4.10 -1.37 -6.56
C MET A 77 5.08 -1.18 -5.41
N TYR A 78 5.53 -2.26 -4.79
CA TYR A 78 6.55 -2.21 -3.75
C TYR A 78 7.93 -1.96 -4.38
N LEU A 79 8.44 -0.73 -4.23
CA LEU A 79 9.60 -0.26 -4.99
C LEU A 79 10.90 -1.04 -4.73
N PRO A 80 11.23 -1.49 -3.50
CA PRO A 80 12.46 -2.24 -3.28
C PRO A 80 12.55 -3.56 -4.05
N ARG A 81 11.41 -4.14 -4.47
CA ARG A 81 11.38 -5.42 -5.23
C ARG A 81 10.75 -5.28 -6.61
N GLY A 82 10.07 -4.18 -6.90
CA GLY A 82 9.31 -3.97 -8.14
C GLY A 82 8.06 -4.85 -8.26
N ASN A 83 7.61 -5.48 -7.18
CA ASN A 83 6.45 -6.37 -7.21
C ASN A 83 5.15 -5.56 -7.15
N LEU A 84 4.19 -5.90 -8.00
CA LEU A 84 2.83 -5.39 -7.92
C LEU A 84 2.05 -6.18 -6.87
N LEU A 85 1.37 -5.44 -6.01
CA LEU A 85 0.45 -5.93 -4.99
C LEU A 85 -0.94 -5.46 -5.39
N VAL A 86 -1.76 -6.41 -5.83
CA VAL A 86 -3.12 -6.14 -6.30
C VAL A 86 -4.12 -6.54 -5.22
N TYR A 87 -5.03 -5.63 -4.91
CA TYR A 87 -6.04 -5.83 -3.89
C TYR A 87 -7.42 -5.50 -4.41
N LYS A 88 -8.41 -6.27 -3.94
CA LYS A 88 -9.83 -5.96 -4.14
C LYS A 88 -10.43 -5.34 -2.88
N LYS A 89 -11.32 -4.36 -3.05
CA LYS A 89 -12.06 -3.75 -1.95
C LYS A 89 -12.96 -4.80 -1.28
N LEU A 90 -12.87 -4.91 0.05
CA LEU A 90 -13.89 -5.61 0.82
C LEU A 90 -15.11 -4.70 0.96
N LYS A 91 -16.31 -5.26 0.78
CA LYS A 91 -17.54 -4.54 1.09
C LYS A 91 -17.67 -4.48 2.61
N ASP A 92 -17.90 -3.27 3.12
CA ASP A 92 -18.34 -3.07 4.51
C ASP A 92 -19.69 -3.76 4.77
#